data_AF-A0ABD5VDT9-F1
#
_entry.id   AF-A0ABD5VDT9-F1
#
_cell.length_a   1.000
_cell.length_b   1.000
_cell.length_c   1.000
_cell.angle_alpha   90.00
_cell.angle_beta   90.00
_cell.angle_gamma   90.00
#
_symmetry.space_group_name_H-M   'P 1'
#
loop_
_entity.id
_entity.type
_entity.pdbx_description
1 polymer ?
#
loop_
_entity_poly.entity_id
_entity_poly.type
_entity_poly.pdbx_seq_one_letter_code
_entity_poly.pdbx_strand_id
1 'polypeptide(L)'
;MKLQEFQGKQVFADAGIPVPPSKLASTVDEAVAAADDIGYPVAIKAQVQVGGRGKAGGIKLVDDAEEAREAAEAIIGMDLKGIPVERVLVEGAVDFVNELYVGVTMDRGESKPVVMVSTKGGVDIEQVAEEEPEAIVREHVDPVFGMHPYQARKAVYDAGVERDVAGDVAKIVQTVYELWDESDASEVEINPVMVTSDREVVAADAVMKIDEDAMFRQPKFAEMEDEANAGGDELERKADEYGFDYVRLDGNVGIIGNGAGLVMTTLDLVDHYGGKPANFLDIGGGAKAERVTNALDMVFSDENVDSVVFNIFGGITRGDEVARGINEALEQFDEIPKPVVVRLAGTNWEEGMEILNEDLVEVEKTLEDAVQQAVANAKEVSQE
;
A
#
# COMPACT_ATOMS: atom_id res chain seq x y z
N MET A 1 5.84 2.91 -3.38
CA MET A 1 5.75 1.70 -4.22
C MET A 1 6.10 0.47 -3.40
N LYS A 2 5.24 -0.57 -3.43
CA LYS A 2 5.49 -1.84 -2.75
C LYS A 2 5.86 -2.93 -3.77
N LEU A 3 6.96 -3.63 -3.55
CA LEU A 3 7.33 -4.76 -4.41
C LEU A 3 6.45 -5.98 -4.13
N GLN A 4 6.16 -6.77 -5.17
CA GLN A 4 5.64 -8.13 -4.99
C GLN A 4 6.73 -9.03 -4.37
N GLU A 5 6.34 -10.10 -3.68
CA GLU A 5 7.30 -10.98 -2.98
C GLU A 5 8.39 -11.50 -3.92
N PHE A 6 8.04 -11.90 -5.15
CA PHE A 6 9.02 -12.39 -6.12
C PHE A 6 10.05 -11.32 -6.53
N GLN A 7 9.63 -10.06 -6.65
CA GLN A 7 10.51 -8.94 -6.98
C GLN A 7 11.45 -8.65 -5.81
N GLY A 8 10.92 -8.63 -4.58
CA GLY A 8 11.73 -8.48 -3.36
C GLY A 8 12.76 -9.60 -3.22
N LYS A 9 12.36 -10.85 -3.49
CA LYS A 9 13.27 -12.00 -3.48
C LYS A 9 14.34 -11.92 -4.56
N GLN A 10 14.02 -11.43 -5.75
CA GLN A 10 15.02 -11.19 -6.79
C GLN A 10 16.05 -10.16 -6.32
N VAL A 11 15.61 -9.06 -5.69
CA VAL A 11 16.52 -8.04 -5.11
C VAL A 11 17.41 -8.64 -4.03
N PHE A 12 16.86 -9.48 -3.15
CA PHE A 12 17.61 -10.16 -2.10
C PHE A 12 18.63 -11.15 -2.68
N ALA A 13 18.24 -11.95 -3.67
CA ALA A 13 19.12 -12.89 -4.36
C ALA A 13 20.27 -12.17 -5.08
N ASP A 14 19.99 -11.07 -5.77
CA ASP A 14 21.00 -10.23 -6.44
C ASP A 14 22.01 -9.66 -5.44
N ALA A 15 21.56 -9.35 -4.21
CA ALA A 15 22.39 -8.89 -3.10
C ALA A 15 23.12 -10.03 -2.37
N GLY A 16 22.91 -11.29 -2.76
CA GLY A 16 23.57 -12.45 -2.17
C GLY A 16 22.90 -13.02 -0.92
N ILE A 17 21.67 -12.59 -0.61
CA ILE A 17 20.85 -13.23 0.43
C ILE A 17 20.26 -14.53 -0.16
N PRO A 18 20.48 -15.70 0.46
CA PRO A 18 19.89 -16.94 -0.02
C PRO A 18 18.36 -16.89 0.02
N VAL A 19 17.72 -17.22 -1.08
CA VAL A 19 16.26 -17.39 -1.21
C VAL A 19 15.95 -18.77 -1.76
N PRO A 20 14.78 -19.36 -1.47
CA PRO A 20 14.42 -20.64 -2.04
C PRO A 20 14.20 -20.52 -3.56
N PRO A 21 14.45 -21.59 -4.34
CA PRO A 21 14.16 -21.59 -5.77
C PRO A 21 12.65 -21.38 -5.99
N SER A 22 12.30 -20.44 -6.86
CA SER A 22 10.91 -20.10 -7.12
C SER A 22 10.65 -19.69 -8.56
N LYS A 23 9.39 -19.81 -8.99
CA LYS A 23 8.90 -19.45 -10.32
C LYS A 23 7.48 -18.88 -10.24
N LEU A 24 7.23 -17.85 -11.04
CA LEU A 24 5.88 -17.33 -11.22
C LEU A 24 5.05 -18.21 -12.16
N ALA A 25 3.77 -18.32 -11.85
CA ALA A 25 2.77 -18.97 -12.68
C ALA A 25 1.48 -18.15 -12.70
N SER A 26 0.89 -17.98 -13.88
CA SER A 26 -0.41 -17.30 -14.07
C SER A 26 -1.53 -18.28 -14.41
N THR A 27 -1.19 -19.55 -14.63
CA THR A 27 -2.16 -20.62 -14.86
C THR A 27 -1.85 -21.82 -13.99
N VAL A 28 -2.86 -22.66 -13.78
CA VAL A 28 -2.73 -23.91 -13.03
C VAL A 28 -1.68 -24.83 -13.65
N ASP A 29 -1.63 -24.93 -14.99
CA ASP A 29 -0.66 -25.79 -15.68
C ASP A 29 0.78 -25.26 -15.56
N GLU A 30 0.96 -23.93 -15.60
CA GLU A 30 2.26 -23.31 -15.29
C GLU A 30 2.69 -23.57 -13.86
N ALA A 31 1.75 -23.53 -12.90
CA ALA A 31 2.05 -23.75 -11.48
C ALA A 31 2.51 -25.20 -11.24
N VAL A 32 1.82 -26.18 -11.82
CA VAL A 32 2.23 -27.60 -11.74
C VAL A 32 3.57 -27.83 -12.43
N ALA A 33 3.79 -27.26 -13.62
CA ALA A 33 5.07 -27.39 -14.32
C ALA A 33 6.23 -26.75 -13.55
N ALA A 34 6.00 -25.63 -12.88
CA ALA A 34 6.96 -24.99 -12.00
C ALA A 34 7.29 -25.86 -10.78
N ALA A 35 6.26 -26.45 -10.15
CA ALA A 35 6.42 -27.35 -9.01
C ALA A 35 7.22 -28.60 -9.38
N ASP A 36 6.93 -29.21 -10.54
CA ASP A 36 7.65 -30.38 -11.04
C ASP A 36 9.14 -30.10 -11.33
N ASP A 37 9.46 -28.90 -11.81
CA ASP A 37 10.85 -28.50 -12.10
C ASP A 37 11.64 -28.14 -10.84
N ILE A 38 11.00 -27.48 -9.86
CA ILE A 38 11.62 -27.15 -8.58
C ILE A 38 11.82 -28.41 -7.72
N GLY A 39 10.83 -29.31 -7.74
CA GLY A 39 10.78 -30.51 -6.92
C GLY A 39 10.02 -30.30 -5.61
N TYR A 40 9.19 -31.30 -5.26
CA TYR A 40 8.36 -31.28 -4.05
C TYR A 40 9.14 -31.59 -2.77
N PRO A 41 8.70 -31.07 -1.60
CA PRO A 41 7.52 -30.21 -1.41
C PRO A 41 7.72 -28.76 -1.87
N VAL A 42 6.63 -28.10 -2.28
CA VAL A 42 6.63 -26.68 -2.67
C VAL A 42 5.51 -25.90 -1.97
N ALA A 43 5.69 -24.59 -1.84
CA ALA A 43 4.66 -23.64 -1.43
C ALA A 43 4.10 -22.92 -2.67
N ILE A 44 2.77 -22.84 -2.77
CA ILE A 44 2.05 -22.02 -3.75
C ILE A 44 1.53 -20.78 -3.01
N LYS A 45 2.03 -19.61 -3.40
CA LYS A 45 1.81 -18.33 -2.70
C LYS A 45 1.16 -17.30 -3.62
N ALA A 46 0.00 -16.79 -3.25
CA ALA A 46 -0.67 -15.67 -3.92
C ALA A 46 0.26 -14.45 -4.01
N GLN A 47 0.38 -13.86 -5.21
CA GLN A 47 1.12 -12.62 -5.43
C GLN A 47 0.15 -11.43 -5.42
N VAL A 48 -0.07 -10.89 -4.22
CA VAL A 48 -0.87 -9.68 -3.98
C VAL A 48 -0.17 -8.84 -2.93
N GLN A 49 -0.31 -7.51 -3.02
CA GLN A 49 0.39 -6.56 -2.15
C GLN A 49 -0.23 -6.40 -0.75
N VAL A 50 -0.94 -7.41 -0.24
CA VAL A 50 -1.55 -7.41 1.11
C VAL A 50 -0.82 -8.36 2.07
N GLY A 51 -0.73 -7.95 3.34
CA GLY A 51 -0.21 -8.80 4.42
C GLY A 51 -1.22 -9.87 4.86
N GLY A 52 -0.73 -10.92 5.52
CA GLY A 52 -1.57 -11.97 6.12
C GLY A 52 -2.12 -13.01 5.13
N ARG A 53 -1.46 -13.19 3.97
CA ARG A 53 -1.85 -14.12 2.89
C ARG A 53 -2.06 -15.55 3.39
N GLY A 54 -1.18 -16.04 4.27
CA GLY A 54 -1.31 -17.37 4.86
C GLY A 54 -2.60 -17.56 5.67
N LYS A 55 -2.96 -16.59 6.52
CA LYS A 55 -4.21 -16.62 7.30
C LYS A 55 -5.46 -16.56 6.41
N ALA A 56 -5.36 -15.92 5.25
CA ALA A 56 -6.43 -15.79 4.27
C ALA A 56 -6.50 -16.97 3.27
N GLY A 57 -5.66 -18.00 3.42
CA GLY A 57 -5.65 -19.17 2.53
C GLY A 57 -4.89 -18.99 1.21
N GLY A 58 -4.21 -17.86 1.04
CA GLY A 58 -3.39 -17.55 -0.14
C GLY A 58 -2.00 -18.20 -0.13
N ILE A 59 -1.68 -19.05 0.84
CA ILE A 59 -0.43 -19.83 0.88
C ILE A 59 -0.77 -21.28 1.20
N LYS A 60 -0.34 -22.22 0.36
CA LYS A 60 -0.50 -23.67 0.57
C LYS A 60 0.80 -24.41 0.32
N LEU A 61 1.18 -25.29 1.26
CA LEU A 61 2.24 -26.27 1.05
C LEU A 61 1.65 -27.52 0.38
N VAL A 62 2.35 -28.06 -0.61
CA VAL A 62 1.92 -29.20 -1.41
C VAL A 62 3.08 -30.18 -1.60
N ASP A 63 2.77 -31.47 -1.52
CA ASP A 63 3.74 -32.57 -1.54
C ASP A 63 3.83 -33.27 -2.91
N ASP A 64 2.86 -33.04 -3.81
CA ASP A 64 2.83 -33.62 -5.14
C ASP A 64 2.06 -32.77 -6.17
N ALA A 65 2.05 -33.24 -7.43
CA ALA A 65 1.45 -32.54 -8.56
C ALA A 65 -0.09 -32.46 -8.51
N GLU A 66 -0.75 -33.40 -7.85
CA GLU A 66 -2.22 -33.36 -7.68
C GLU A 66 -2.57 -32.26 -6.68
N GLU A 67 -1.90 -32.23 -5.53
CA GLU A 67 -2.05 -31.16 -4.54
C GLU A 67 -1.68 -29.78 -5.09
N ALA A 68 -0.61 -29.69 -5.90
CA ALA A 68 -0.21 -28.45 -6.56
C ALA A 68 -1.31 -27.90 -7.49
N ARG A 69 -1.98 -28.78 -8.23
CA ARG A 69 -3.11 -28.42 -9.09
C ARG A 69 -4.27 -27.88 -8.28
N GLU A 70 -4.70 -28.61 -7.25
CA GLU A 70 -5.81 -28.20 -6.37
C GLU A 70 -5.53 -26.87 -5.67
N ALA A 71 -4.30 -26.68 -5.20
CA ALA A 71 -3.89 -25.44 -4.55
C ALA A 71 -3.89 -24.26 -5.54
N ALA A 72 -3.36 -24.44 -6.75
CA ALA A 72 -3.36 -23.39 -7.78
C ALA A 72 -4.79 -23.05 -8.24
N GLU A 73 -5.67 -24.04 -8.43
CA GLU A 73 -7.09 -23.81 -8.77
C GLU A 73 -7.84 -23.05 -7.67
N ALA A 74 -7.48 -23.27 -6.40
CA ALA A 74 -8.09 -22.58 -5.29
C ALA A 74 -7.59 -21.13 -5.10
N ILE A 75 -6.33 -20.86 -5.50
CA ILE A 75 -5.68 -19.56 -5.24
C ILE A 75 -5.79 -18.63 -6.45
N ILE A 76 -5.56 -19.11 -7.67
CA ILE A 76 -5.65 -18.25 -8.87
C ILE A 76 -7.11 -17.84 -9.08
N GLY A 77 -7.36 -16.54 -9.15
CA GLY A 77 -8.69 -15.94 -9.27
C GLY A 77 -9.44 -15.78 -7.94
N MET A 78 -8.85 -16.15 -6.80
CA MET A 78 -9.45 -15.86 -5.50
C MET A 78 -9.40 -14.35 -5.21
N ASP A 79 -10.35 -13.83 -4.45
CA ASP A 79 -10.28 -12.49 -3.88
C ASP A 79 -9.53 -12.54 -2.53
N LEU A 80 -8.46 -11.76 -2.40
CA LEU A 80 -7.75 -11.56 -1.15
C LEU A 80 -7.88 -10.10 -0.72
N LYS A 81 -8.88 -9.85 0.13
CA LYS A 81 -9.15 -8.52 0.72
C LYS A 81 -9.45 -7.46 -0.37
N GLY A 82 -10.27 -7.82 -1.36
CA GLY A 82 -10.65 -6.93 -2.47
C GLY A 82 -9.68 -6.95 -3.65
N ILE A 83 -8.60 -7.73 -3.59
CA ILE A 83 -7.62 -7.84 -4.68
C ILE A 83 -7.71 -9.23 -5.32
N PRO A 84 -8.03 -9.33 -6.62
CA PRO A 84 -8.02 -10.60 -7.32
C PRO A 84 -6.59 -11.13 -7.49
N VAL A 85 -6.39 -12.41 -7.17
CA VAL A 85 -5.09 -13.07 -7.35
C VAL A 85 -4.91 -13.49 -8.80
N GLU A 86 -4.11 -12.76 -9.56
CA GLU A 86 -3.85 -13.10 -10.97
C GLU A 86 -2.73 -14.13 -11.17
N ARG A 87 -1.79 -14.18 -10.22
CA ARG A 87 -0.58 -15.02 -10.31
C ARG A 87 -0.19 -15.59 -8.97
N VAL A 88 0.54 -16.70 -9.00
CA VAL A 88 1.13 -17.34 -7.83
C VAL A 88 2.64 -17.49 -8.00
N LEU A 89 3.35 -17.45 -6.88
CA LEU A 89 4.74 -17.85 -6.77
C LEU A 89 4.78 -19.29 -6.28
N VAL A 90 5.35 -20.18 -7.09
CA VAL A 90 5.65 -21.57 -6.73
C VAL A 90 7.09 -21.61 -6.24
N GLU A 91 7.29 -22.06 -5.01
CA GLU A 91 8.57 -21.96 -4.32
C GLU A 91 8.92 -23.25 -3.59
N GLY A 92 10.18 -23.69 -3.65
CA GLY A 92 10.65 -24.84 -2.89
C GLY A 92 10.41 -24.67 -1.38
N ALA A 93 9.78 -25.65 -0.75
CA ALA A 93 9.58 -25.62 0.69
C ALA A 93 10.93 -25.79 1.41
N VAL A 94 11.16 -24.99 2.45
CA VAL A 94 12.36 -25.04 3.26
C VAL A 94 12.06 -25.81 4.54
N ASP A 95 12.80 -26.88 4.80
CA ASP A 95 12.78 -27.55 6.12
C ASP A 95 13.58 -26.70 7.11
N PHE A 96 12.92 -26.20 8.15
CA PHE A 96 13.49 -25.26 9.11
C PHE A 96 13.34 -25.75 10.55
N VAL A 97 14.31 -25.38 11.38
CA VAL A 97 14.30 -25.63 12.83
C VAL A 97 14.04 -24.36 13.64
N ASN A 98 14.15 -23.19 13.00
CA ASN A 98 13.88 -21.90 13.62
C ASN A 98 13.48 -20.85 12.58
N GLU A 99 12.72 -19.85 13.02
CA GLU A 99 12.28 -18.70 12.22
C GLU A 99 12.65 -17.42 12.95
N LEU A 100 13.36 -16.53 12.25
CA LEU A 100 13.78 -15.24 12.77
C LEU A 100 13.09 -14.11 12.01
N TYR A 101 13.03 -12.94 12.62
CA TYR A 101 12.59 -11.70 12.00
C TYR A 101 13.78 -10.78 11.81
N VAL A 102 13.91 -10.17 10.63
CA VAL A 102 14.85 -9.09 10.35
C VAL A 102 14.12 -7.99 9.58
N GLY A 103 14.16 -6.76 10.07
CA GLY A 103 13.54 -5.61 9.41
C GLY A 103 14.33 -4.32 9.59
N VAL A 104 14.20 -3.41 8.64
CA VAL A 104 14.77 -2.06 8.69
C VAL A 104 13.72 -1.05 8.25
N THR A 105 13.56 0.01 9.05
CA THR A 105 12.68 1.14 8.75
C THR A 105 13.22 2.41 9.41
N MET A 106 12.52 3.54 9.28
CA MET A 106 12.85 4.82 9.90
C MET A 106 12.10 4.99 11.22
N ASP A 107 12.83 5.07 12.34
CA ASP A 107 12.26 5.52 13.61
C ASP A 107 12.10 7.05 13.57
N ARG A 108 10.87 7.50 13.35
CA ARG A 108 10.54 8.94 13.28
C ARG A 108 10.70 9.64 14.63
N GLY A 109 10.58 8.94 15.75
CA GLY A 109 10.77 9.51 17.09
C GLY A 109 12.23 9.85 17.35
N GLU A 110 13.14 8.96 16.96
CA GLU A 110 14.59 9.15 17.07
C GLU A 110 15.22 9.83 15.83
N SER A 111 14.44 9.98 14.75
CA SER A 111 14.90 10.49 13.44
C SER A 111 16.10 9.71 12.90
N LYS A 112 16.07 8.38 13.04
CA LYS A 112 17.16 7.48 12.65
C LYS A 112 16.64 6.19 12.02
N PRO A 113 17.37 5.59 11.08
CA PRO A 113 17.11 4.21 10.69
C PRO A 113 17.19 3.29 11.92
N VAL A 114 16.29 2.33 12.01
CA VAL A 114 16.26 1.31 13.06
C VAL A 114 16.27 -0.07 12.42
N VAL A 115 17.23 -0.88 12.83
CA VAL A 115 17.30 -2.30 12.49
C VAL A 115 16.63 -3.08 13.61
N MET A 116 15.74 -4.00 13.24
CA MET A 116 15.00 -4.85 14.16
C MET A 116 15.36 -6.31 13.91
N VAL A 117 15.66 -7.03 15.00
CA VAL A 117 15.93 -8.47 14.96
C VAL A 117 15.15 -9.15 16.08
N SER A 118 14.48 -10.26 15.76
CA SER A 118 13.79 -11.09 16.74
C SER A 118 13.94 -12.58 16.44
N THR A 119 13.90 -13.40 17.48
CA THR A 119 13.77 -14.86 17.38
C THR A 119 12.31 -15.32 17.23
N LYS A 120 11.37 -14.39 17.15
CA LYS A 120 9.95 -14.62 16.88
C LYS A 120 9.64 -14.33 15.41
N GLY A 121 10.24 -15.08 14.49
CA GLY A 121 9.90 -15.01 13.06
C GLY A 121 8.62 -15.78 12.73
N GLY A 122 8.10 -15.58 11.51
CA GLY A 122 6.93 -16.31 10.98
C GLY A 122 5.59 -15.86 11.57
N VAL A 123 5.62 -14.84 12.44
CA VAL A 123 4.45 -14.26 13.11
C VAL A 123 4.36 -12.75 12.83
N ASP A 124 3.21 -12.18 13.17
CA ASP A 124 2.93 -10.76 13.09
C ASP A 124 3.83 -10.01 14.09
N ILE A 125 4.75 -9.18 13.60
CA ILE A 125 5.76 -8.55 14.43
C ILE A 125 5.18 -7.42 15.28
N GLU A 126 4.10 -6.79 14.82
CA GLU A 126 3.34 -5.78 15.57
C GLU A 126 2.69 -6.40 16.80
N GLN A 127 2.15 -7.62 16.67
CA GLN A 127 1.64 -8.37 17.81
C GLN A 127 2.76 -8.69 18.82
N VAL A 128 3.95 -9.11 18.35
CA VAL A 128 5.10 -9.33 19.23
C VAL A 128 5.52 -8.03 19.92
N ALA A 129 5.49 -6.89 19.23
CA ALA A 129 5.83 -5.59 19.79
C ALA A 129 4.87 -5.15 20.91
N GLU A 130 3.60 -5.54 20.84
CA GLU A 130 2.59 -5.26 21.87
C GLU A 130 2.70 -6.22 23.07
N GLU A 131 2.86 -7.52 22.81
CA GLU A 131 2.81 -8.57 23.84
C GLU A 131 4.16 -8.82 24.54
N GLU A 132 5.25 -8.83 23.76
CA GLU A 132 6.61 -9.15 24.21
C GLU A 132 7.64 -8.15 23.59
N PRO A 133 7.55 -6.84 23.88
CA PRO A 133 8.38 -5.81 23.23
C PRO A 133 9.89 -6.04 23.37
N GLU A 134 10.33 -6.71 24.43
CA GLU A 134 11.72 -7.10 24.70
C GLU A 134 12.22 -8.22 23.78
N ALA A 135 11.33 -8.96 23.11
CA ALA A 135 11.70 -9.96 22.13
C ALA A 135 12.20 -9.33 20.81
N ILE A 136 12.02 -8.02 20.63
CA ILE A 136 12.46 -7.27 19.46
C ILE A 136 13.63 -6.37 19.85
N VAL A 137 14.82 -6.77 19.41
CA VAL A 137 16.00 -5.92 19.54
C VAL A 137 15.97 -4.84 18.49
N ARG A 138 16.18 -3.60 18.93
CA ARG A 138 16.24 -2.40 18.09
C ARG A 138 17.64 -1.81 18.16
N GLU A 139 18.29 -1.69 17.00
CA GLU A 139 19.59 -1.06 16.86
C GLU A 139 19.45 0.14 15.93
N HIS A 140 19.48 1.34 16.51
CA HIS A 140 19.47 2.59 15.73
C HIS A 140 20.82 2.82 15.06
N VAL A 141 20.77 3.20 13.80
CA VAL A 141 21.94 3.49 12.98
C VAL A 141 22.08 4.99 12.79
N ASP A 142 23.33 5.49 12.80
CA ASP A 142 23.58 6.89 12.49
C ASP A 142 23.58 7.06 10.96
N PRO A 143 22.71 7.90 10.39
CA PRO A 143 22.58 8.04 8.93
C PRO A 143 23.82 8.62 8.26
N VAL A 144 24.73 9.27 8.99
CA VAL A 144 25.99 9.79 8.44
C VAL A 144 27.03 8.69 8.31
N PHE A 145 27.08 7.77 9.27
CA PHE A 145 28.09 6.71 9.30
C PHE A 145 27.63 5.40 8.66
N GLY A 146 26.31 5.21 8.53
CA GLY A 146 25.72 3.96 8.10
C GLY A 146 25.90 2.85 9.14
N MET A 147 25.41 1.66 8.81
CA MET A 147 25.49 0.52 9.71
C MET A 147 26.89 -0.09 9.70
N HIS A 148 27.53 -0.13 10.86
CA HIS A 148 28.80 -0.83 10.98
C HIS A 148 28.62 -2.32 11.29
N PRO A 149 29.54 -3.20 10.85
CA PRO A 149 29.42 -4.65 11.08
C PRO A 149 29.30 -5.07 12.56
N TYR A 150 29.80 -4.25 13.49
CA TYR A 150 29.67 -4.55 14.93
C TYR A 150 28.24 -4.35 15.43
N GLN A 151 27.48 -3.42 14.84
CA GLN A 151 26.08 -3.17 15.18
C GLN A 151 25.21 -4.34 14.73
N ALA A 152 25.47 -4.88 13.54
CA ALA A 152 24.76 -6.08 13.04
C ALA A 152 24.97 -7.26 13.97
N ARG A 153 26.24 -7.53 14.33
CA ARG A 153 26.56 -8.59 15.30
C ARG A 153 25.91 -8.33 16.66
N LYS A 154 25.96 -7.09 17.16
CA LYS A 154 25.33 -6.71 18.43
C LYS A 154 23.84 -7.03 18.42
N ALA A 155 23.11 -6.54 17.41
CA ALA A 155 21.67 -6.77 17.27
C ALA A 155 21.33 -8.27 17.26
N VAL A 156 22.07 -9.07 16.49
CA VAL A 156 21.88 -10.52 16.39
C VAL A 156 22.16 -11.24 17.72
N TYR A 157 23.24 -10.90 18.41
CA TYR A 157 23.56 -11.51 19.71
C TYR A 157 22.59 -11.08 20.81
N ASP A 158 22.20 -9.81 20.84
CA ASP A 158 21.25 -9.27 21.81
C ASP A 158 19.86 -9.90 21.60
N ALA A 159 19.49 -10.22 20.35
CA ALA A 159 18.24 -10.91 20.02
C ALA A 159 18.24 -12.39 20.42
N GLY A 160 19.39 -12.92 20.86
CA GLY A 160 19.53 -14.31 21.30
C GLY A 160 19.66 -15.32 20.16
N VAL A 161 20.04 -14.87 18.95
CA VAL A 161 20.29 -15.78 17.83
C VAL A 161 21.45 -16.73 18.15
N GLU A 162 21.30 -17.99 17.76
CA GLU A 162 22.27 -19.04 18.06
C GLU A 162 23.65 -18.74 17.42
N ARG A 163 24.72 -19.03 18.18
CA ARG A 163 26.07 -18.53 17.86
C ARG A 163 26.65 -19.04 16.54
N ASP A 164 26.29 -20.24 16.15
CA ASP A 164 26.77 -20.91 14.94
C ASP A 164 26.13 -20.35 13.66
N VAL A 165 24.92 -19.76 13.74
CA VAL A 165 24.28 -19.06 12.61
C VAL A 165 24.34 -17.53 12.72
N ALA A 166 24.68 -16.99 13.89
CA ALA A 166 24.75 -15.55 14.14
C ALA A 166 25.63 -14.78 13.15
N GLY A 167 26.70 -15.41 12.65
CA GLY A 167 27.58 -14.81 11.64
C GLY A 167 26.86 -14.57 10.31
N ASP A 168 26.02 -15.51 9.87
CA ASP A 168 25.31 -15.41 8.60
C ASP A 168 24.06 -14.55 8.73
N VAL A 169 23.33 -14.63 9.85
CA VAL A 169 22.24 -13.69 10.15
C VAL A 169 22.76 -12.25 10.22
N ALA A 170 23.93 -12.01 10.81
CA ALA A 170 24.52 -10.66 10.86
C ALA A 170 24.88 -10.13 9.46
N LYS A 171 25.24 -10.99 8.50
CA LYS A 171 25.42 -10.58 7.11
C LYS A 171 24.09 -10.19 6.48
N ILE A 172 23.04 -10.99 6.67
CA ILE A 172 21.68 -10.65 6.20
C ILE A 172 21.25 -9.30 6.76
N VAL A 173 21.39 -9.08 8.06
CA VAL A 173 21.06 -7.80 8.71
C VAL A 173 21.79 -6.63 8.07
N GLN A 174 23.10 -6.78 7.81
CA GLN A 174 23.90 -5.74 7.16
C GLN A 174 23.44 -5.51 5.71
N THR A 175 23.21 -6.56 4.93
CA THR A 175 22.76 -6.46 3.54
C THR A 175 21.36 -5.88 3.43
N VAL A 176 20.44 -6.21 4.36
CA VAL A 176 19.10 -5.60 4.42
C VAL A 176 19.19 -4.11 4.69
N TYR A 177 20.07 -3.67 5.59
CA TYR A 177 20.31 -2.24 5.81
C TYR A 177 20.89 -1.56 4.56
N GLU A 178 21.90 -2.16 3.92
CA GLU A 178 22.51 -1.64 2.69
C GLU A 178 21.47 -1.50 1.58
N LEU A 179 20.63 -2.52 1.38
CA LEU A 179 19.51 -2.46 0.45
C LEU A 179 18.54 -1.32 0.80
N TRP A 180 18.14 -1.20 2.07
CA TRP A 180 17.23 -0.15 2.51
C TRP A 180 17.76 1.26 2.19
N ASP A 181 19.05 1.49 2.44
CA ASP A 181 19.72 2.78 2.23
C ASP A 181 19.93 3.09 0.74
N GLU A 182 20.41 2.12 -0.04
CA GLU A 182 20.73 2.30 -1.46
C GLU A 182 19.47 2.44 -2.34
N SER A 183 18.37 1.80 -1.95
CA SER A 183 17.11 1.83 -2.71
C SER A 183 16.17 2.97 -2.32
N ASP A 184 16.55 3.82 -1.36
CA ASP A 184 15.62 4.75 -0.70
C ASP A 184 14.34 4.04 -0.22
N ALA A 185 14.50 2.87 0.43
CA ALA A 185 13.35 2.16 0.95
C ALA A 185 12.78 2.88 2.17
N SER A 186 11.46 2.87 2.31
CA SER A 186 10.80 3.17 3.59
C SER A 186 10.83 1.97 4.52
N GLU A 187 10.88 0.76 3.97
CA GLU A 187 10.85 -0.49 4.71
C GLU A 187 11.51 -1.63 3.92
N VAL A 188 12.36 -2.42 4.57
CA VAL A 188 12.83 -3.71 4.08
C VAL A 188 12.70 -4.73 5.21
N GLU A 189 11.98 -5.81 4.97
CA GLU A 189 11.70 -6.85 5.95
C GLU A 189 11.85 -8.25 5.34
N ILE A 190 12.41 -9.16 6.13
CA ILE A 190 12.44 -10.60 5.89
C ILE A 190 11.74 -11.27 7.08
N ASN A 191 10.55 -11.82 6.81
CA ASN A 191 9.75 -12.49 7.81
C ASN A 191 9.06 -13.74 7.23
N PRO A 192 9.62 -14.96 7.40
CA PRO A 192 10.78 -15.28 8.24
C PRO A 192 12.12 -15.33 7.48
N VAL A 193 13.21 -15.08 8.22
CA VAL A 193 14.52 -15.68 7.93
C VAL A 193 14.51 -17.08 8.55
N MET A 194 14.51 -18.11 7.72
CA MET A 194 14.49 -19.51 8.16
C MET A 194 15.91 -20.02 8.43
N VAL A 195 16.06 -20.80 9.49
CA VAL A 195 17.28 -21.55 9.79
C VAL A 195 17.00 -23.03 9.53
N THR A 196 17.75 -23.64 8.61
CA THR A 196 17.57 -25.05 8.24
C THR A 196 18.19 -25.99 9.28
N SER A 197 17.82 -27.27 9.20
CA SER A 197 18.45 -28.33 10.01
C SER A 197 19.96 -28.46 9.75
N ASP A 198 20.41 -28.12 8.53
CA ASP A 198 21.83 -28.03 8.14
C ASP A 198 22.51 -26.70 8.53
N ARG A 199 21.79 -25.83 9.27
CA ARG A 199 22.27 -24.53 9.77
C ARG A 199 22.57 -23.51 8.67
N GLU A 200 21.90 -23.64 7.54
CA GLU A 200 21.85 -22.60 6.51
C GLU A 200 20.78 -21.57 6.88
N VAL A 201 20.97 -20.32 6.45
CA VAL A 201 20.02 -19.23 6.66
C VAL A 201 19.44 -18.79 5.32
N VAL A 202 18.11 -18.73 5.24
CA VAL A 202 17.38 -18.48 3.99
C VAL A 202 16.27 -17.46 4.23
N ALA A 203 16.13 -16.47 3.34
CA ALA A 203 15.03 -15.52 3.35
C ALA A 203 13.80 -16.13 2.68
N ALA A 204 12.84 -16.58 3.48
CA ALA A 204 11.67 -17.31 3.00
C ALA A 204 10.51 -16.41 2.58
N ASP A 205 10.53 -15.13 2.96
CA ASP A 205 9.62 -14.10 2.47
C ASP A 205 10.39 -12.79 2.26
N ALA A 206 9.81 -11.86 1.52
CA ALA A 206 10.40 -10.57 1.25
C ALA A 206 9.34 -9.47 1.20
N VAL A 207 9.55 -8.44 2.02
CA VAL A 207 8.79 -7.19 1.96
C VAL A 207 9.78 -6.06 1.71
N MET A 208 9.52 -5.28 0.67
CA MET A 208 10.32 -4.11 0.33
C MET A 208 9.40 -3.01 -0.18
N LYS A 209 9.48 -1.84 0.45
CA LYS A 209 8.71 -0.64 0.08
C LYS A 209 9.68 0.47 -0.25
N ILE A 210 9.60 0.98 -1.47
CA ILE A 210 10.38 2.12 -1.95
C ILE A 210 9.63 3.41 -1.65
N ASP A 211 10.36 4.43 -1.20
CA ASP A 211 9.84 5.78 -1.05
C ASP A 211 9.49 6.37 -2.43
N GLU A 212 8.22 6.73 -2.61
CA GLU A 212 7.70 7.25 -3.89
C GLU A 212 8.34 8.59 -4.26
N ASP A 213 8.65 9.41 -3.25
CA ASP A 213 9.33 10.69 -3.44
C ASP A 213 10.76 10.50 -3.97
N ALA A 214 11.35 9.30 -3.84
CA ALA A 214 12.67 8.96 -4.34
C ALA A 214 12.67 8.25 -5.70
N MET A 215 11.51 7.90 -6.26
CA MET A 215 11.42 7.09 -7.48
C MET A 215 12.14 7.72 -8.69
N PHE A 216 12.19 9.06 -8.75
CA PHE A 216 12.89 9.80 -9.82
C PHE A 216 14.38 9.46 -9.94
N ARG A 217 15.02 8.94 -8.88
CA ARG A 217 16.43 8.53 -8.85
C ARG A 217 16.60 7.01 -8.70
N GLN A 218 15.52 6.26 -8.76
CA GLN A 218 15.48 4.81 -8.57
C GLN A 218 14.96 4.06 -9.82
N PRO A 219 15.63 4.18 -10.98
CA PRO A 219 15.12 3.64 -12.25
C PRO A 219 14.98 2.11 -12.28
N LYS A 220 15.74 1.39 -11.44
CA LYS A 220 15.64 -0.08 -11.32
C LYS A 220 14.25 -0.52 -10.85
N PHE A 221 13.59 0.28 -10.01
CA PHE A 221 12.30 -0.06 -9.42
C PHE A 221 11.12 0.49 -10.22
N ALA A 222 11.32 1.53 -11.03
CA ALA A 222 10.28 2.05 -11.93
C ALA A 222 9.77 0.99 -12.92
N GLU A 223 10.66 0.17 -13.50
CA GLU A 223 10.24 -0.94 -14.39
C GLU A 223 9.43 -2.02 -13.64
N MET A 224 9.71 -2.22 -12.35
CA MET A 224 8.98 -3.16 -11.50
C MET A 224 7.59 -2.63 -11.10
N GLU A 225 7.40 -1.31 -11.15
CA GLU A 225 6.15 -0.62 -10.77
C GLU A 225 5.08 -0.84 -11.82
N ASP A 226 5.45 -0.69 -13.09
CA ASP A 226 4.58 -0.94 -14.23
C ASP A 226 4.02 -2.38 -14.20
N GLU A 227 4.83 -3.37 -13.80
CA GLU A 227 4.41 -4.75 -13.65
C GLU A 227 3.56 -5.00 -12.40
N ALA A 228 3.87 -4.31 -11.30
CA ALA A 228 3.18 -4.49 -10.03
C ALA A 228 1.80 -3.82 -10.00
N ASN A 229 1.65 -2.66 -10.65
CA ASN A 229 0.42 -1.87 -10.72
C ASN A 229 -0.58 -2.41 -11.76
N ALA A 230 -0.19 -3.35 -12.62
CA ALA A 230 -1.06 -3.95 -13.63
C ALA A 230 -2.31 -4.66 -13.06
N GLY A 231 -2.36 -4.92 -11.74
CA GLY A 231 -3.51 -5.48 -11.03
C GLY A 231 -4.03 -4.64 -9.84
N GLY A 232 -3.68 -3.35 -9.76
CA GLY A 232 -4.17 -2.42 -8.72
C GLY A 232 -5.59 -1.90 -8.99
N ASP A 233 -6.18 -1.13 -8.06
CA ASP A 233 -7.49 -0.49 -8.26
C ASP A 233 -7.39 0.48 -9.45
N GLU A 234 -8.28 0.34 -10.43
CA GLU A 234 -8.29 1.15 -11.66
C GLU A 234 -8.39 2.65 -11.34
N LEU A 235 -9.08 3.01 -10.25
CA LEU A 235 -9.25 4.38 -9.80
C LEU A 235 -7.97 4.97 -9.20
N GLU A 236 -7.21 4.19 -8.44
CA GLU A 236 -5.90 4.61 -7.92
C GLU A 236 -4.91 4.84 -9.07
N ARG A 237 -4.87 3.93 -10.05
CA ARG A 237 -4.04 4.10 -11.25
C ARG A 237 -4.42 5.34 -12.06
N LYS A 238 -5.73 5.62 -12.19
CA LYS A 238 -6.24 6.82 -12.88
C LYS A 238 -5.89 8.10 -12.12
N ALA A 239 -5.89 8.07 -10.79
CA ALA A 239 -5.46 9.17 -9.95
C ALA A 239 -3.98 9.52 -10.18
N ASP A 240 -3.11 8.50 -10.26
CA ASP A 240 -1.68 8.69 -10.53
C ASP A 240 -1.44 9.37 -11.87
N GLU A 241 -2.17 8.98 -12.93
CA GLU A 241 -2.10 9.61 -14.25
C GLU A 241 -2.47 11.10 -14.21
N TYR A 242 -3.37 11.49 -13.30
CA TYR A 242 -3.79 12.88 -13.07
C TYR A 242 -2.93 13.62 -12.04
N GLY A 243 -2.00 12.92 -11.37
CA GLY A 243 -1.19 13.44 -10.28
C GLY A 243 -2.06 13.86 -9.10
N PHE A 244 -2.96 12.97 -8.68
CA PHE A 244 -3.79 13.10 -7.47
C PHE A 244 -3.37 12.08 -6.43
N ASP A 245 -3.47 12.44 -5.16
CA ASP A 245 -3.37 11.47 -4.08
C ASP A 245 -4.78 10.91 -3.83
N TYR A 246 -4.98 9.63 -4.14
CA TYR A 246 -6.28 8.96 -4.02
C TYR A 246 -6.16 7.65 -3.24
N VAL A 247 -7.15 7.38 -2.38
CA VAL A 247 -7.31 6.09 -1.71
C VAL A 247 -8.78 5.74 -1.72
N ARG A 248 -9.12 4.55 -2.22
CA ARG A 248 -10.51 4.07 -2.20
C ARG A 248 -10.90 3.54 -0.83
N LEU A 249 -12.12 3.84 -0.39
CA LEU A 249 -12.71 3.39 0.86
C LEU A 249 -14.05 2.68 0.59
N ASP A 250 -14.64 2.08 1.62
CA ASP A 250 -15.85 1.24 1.53
C ASP A 250 -17.18 2.02 1.72
N GLY A 251 -17.11 3.34 1.77
CA GLY A 251 -18.27 4.21 1.94
C GLY A 251 -18.93 4.66 0.65
N ASN A 252 -19.84 5.63 0.77
CA ASN A 252 -20.67 6.13 -0.32
C ASN A 252 -20.72 7.66 -0.46
N VAL A 253 -20.03 8.40 0.41
CA VAL A 253 -19.84 9.85 0.27
C VAL A 253 -18.46 10.11 -0.33
N GLY A 254 -18.43 10.47 -1.60
CA GLY A 254 -17.23 10.85 -2.32
C GLY A 254 -16.72 12.20 -1.84
N ILE A 255 -15.41 12.35 -1.72
CA ILE A 255 -14.77 13.56 -1.22
C ILE A 255 -13.80 14.07 -2.27
N ILE A 256 -13.83 15.37 -2.53
CA ILE A 256 -12.83 16.08 -3.33
C ILE A 256 -12.35 17.27 -2.52
N GLY A 257 -11.05 17.40 -2.31
CA GLY A 257 -10.49 18.57 -1.65
C GLY A 257 -9.06 18.87 -2.02
N ASN A 258 -8.54 20.00 -1.52
CA ASN A 258 -7.16 20.41 -1.73
C ASN A 258 -6.37 20.49 -0.40
N GLY A 259 -5.29 19.74 -0.33
CA GLY A 259 -4.45 19.53 0.84
C GLY A 259 -4.93 18.36 1.69
N ALA A 260 -4.06 17.37 1.87
CA ALA A 260 -4.33 16.13 2.60
C ALA A 260 -4.97 16.35 3.98
N GLY A 261 -4.53 17.37 4.73
CA GLY A 261 -5.12 17.71 6.03
C GLY A 261 -6.58 18.13 5.96
N LEU A 262 -6.98 18.87 4.92
CA LEU A 262 -8.37 19.30 4.71
C LEU A 262 -9.24 18.13 4.25
N VAL A 263 -8.71 17.26 3.38
CA VAL A 263 -9.40 16.05 2.93
C VAL A 263 -9.62 15.10 4.11
N MET A 264 -8.59 14.84 4.93
CA MET A 264 -8.74 14.06 6.17
C MET A 264 -9.75 14.65 7.15
N THR A 265 -9.75 15.98 7.33
CA THR A 265 -10.77 16.63 8.17
C THR A 265 -12.18 16.44 7.60
N THR A 266 -12.32 16.40 6.28
CA THR A 266 -13.62 16.18 5.61
C THR A 266 -14.07 14.74 5.77
N LEU A 267 -13.15 13.76 5.65
CA LEU A 267 -13.39 12.35 5.97
C LEU A 267 -13.94 12.19 7.40
N ASP A 268 -13.23 12.77 8.37
CA ASP A 268 -13.59 12.70 9.79
C ASP A 268 -14.98 13.30 10.05
N LEU A 269 -15.33 14.40 9.38
CA LEU A 269 -16.66 15.01 9.53
C LEU A 269 -17.75 14.17 8.88
N VAL A 270 -17.49 13.53 7.73
CA VAL A 270 -18.45 12.61 7.10
C VAL A 270 -18.79 11.47 8.07
N ASP A 271 -17.76 10.84 8.66
CA ASP A 271 -17.96 9.80 9.67
C ASP A 271 -18.66 10.34 10.93
N HIS A 272 -18.24 11.50 11.43
CA HIS A 272 -18.84 12.15 12.60
C HIS A 272 -20.34 12.42 12.44
N TYR A 273 -20.78 12.82 11.25
CA TYR A 273 -22.20 13.04 10.92
C TYR A 273 -22.93 11.78 10.47
N GLY A 274 -22.30 10.60 10.62
CA GLY A 274 -22.89 9.29 10.38
C GLY A 274 -23.09 8.98 8.89
N GLY A 275 -22.25 9.55 8.02
CA GLY A 275 -22.02 9.07 6.67
C GLY A 275 -20.86 8.07 6.64
N LYS A 276 -20.55 7.57 5.44
CA LYS A 276 -19.38 6.73 5.22
C LYS A 276 -18.56 7.31 4.07
N PRO A 277 -17.30 7.72 4.30
CA PRO A 277 -16.49 8.24 3.22
C PRO A 277 -16.14 7.15 2.20
N ALA A 278 -16.32 7.45 0.92
CA ALA A 278 -16.04 6.52 -0.18
C ALA A 278 -14.59 6.61 -0.68
N ASN A 279 -13.91 7.73 -0.46
CA ASN A 279 -12.54 7.91 -0.90
C ASN A 279 -11.83 9.03 -0.14
N PHE A 280 -10.50 8.97 -0.10
CA PHE A 280 -9.63 10.13 0.04
C PHE A 280 -9.27 10.63 -1.37
N LEU A 281 -9.38 11.93 -1.64
CA LEU A 281 -8.88 12.54 -2.87
C LEU A 281 -8.35 13.94 -2.60
N ASP A 282 -7.03 14.07 -2.64
CA ASP A 282 -6.34 15.36 -2.66
C ASP A 282 -5.95 15.73 -4.10
N ILE A 283 -6.58 16.78 -4.61
CA ILE A 283 -6.24 17.35 -5.92
C ILE A 283 -5.07 18.34 -5.82
N GLY A 284 -4.43 18.51 -4.68
CA GLY A 284 -3.25 19.36 -4.46
C GLY A 284 -3.51 20.86 -4.67
N GLY A 285 -2.43 21.62 -4.83
CA GLY A 285 -2.49 23.08 -4.99
C GLY A 285 -2.91 23.51 -6.40
N GLY A 286 -4.07 24.16 -6.51
CA GLY A 286 -4.54 24.81 -7.73
C GLY A 286 -5.71 24.08 -8.39
N ALA A 287 -6.84 24.77 -8.56
CA ALA A 287 -8.06 24.21 -9.13
C ALA A 287 -8.36 24.82 -10.51
N LYS A 288 -7.54 24.46 -11.50
CA LYS A 288 -7.84 24.74 -12.91
C LYS A 288 -9.00 23.84 -13.38
N ALA A 289 -9.80 24.30 -14.34
CA ALA A 289 -10.97 23.60 -14.85
C ALA A 289 -10.69 22.11 -15.19
N GLU A 290 -9.66 21.83 -16.00
CA GLU A 290 -9.28 20.44 -16.38
C GLU A 290 -9.01 19.55 -15.16
N ARG A 291 -8.35 20.08 -14.13
CA ARG A 291 -8.06 19.33 -12.90
C ARG A 291 -9.32 19.04 -12.09
N VAL A 292 -10.27 19.97 -12.09
CA VAL A 292 -11.60 19.78 -11.49
C VAL A 292 -12.42 18.74 -12.27
N THR A 293 -12.39 18.79 -13.61
CA THR A 293 -13.03 17.80 -14.48
C THR A 293 -12.51 16.40 -14.20
N ASN A 294 -11.18 16.21 -14.18
CA ASN A 294 -10.58 14.91 -13.90
C ASN A 294 -10.96 14.37 -12.51
N ALA A 295 -11.05 15.24 -11.50
CA ALA A 295 -11.44 14.85 -10.15
C ALA A 295 -12.91 14.40 -10.08
N LEU A 296 -13.83 15.15 -10.71
CA LEU A 296 -15.24 14.78 -10.78
C LEU A 296 -15.45 13.50 -11.57
N ASP A 297 -14.82 13.36 -12.73
CA ASP A 297 -14.89 12.15 -13.56
C ASP A 297 -14.42 10.91 -12.78
N MET A 298 -13.35 11.03 -12.00
CA MET A 298 -12.85 9.94 -11.17
C MET A 298 -13.85 9.53 -10.07
N VAL A 299 -14.36 10.49 -9.30
CA VAL A 299 -15.34 10.20 -8.23
C VAL A 299 -16.68 9.70 -8.77
N PHE A 300 -17.10 10.19 -9.95
CA PHE A 300 -18.30 9.72 -10.61
C PHE A 300 -18.15 8.29 -11.17
N SER A 301 -16.95 7.89 -11.57
CA SER A 301 -16.70 6.51 -12.03
C SER A 301 -16.72 5.44 -10.93
N ASP A 302 -16.61 5.82 -9.64
CA ASP A 302 -16.75 4.85 -8.55
C ASP A 302 -18.22 4.56 -8.25
N GLU A 303 -18.69 3.36 -8.60
CA GLU A 303 -20.08 2.92 -8.39
C GLU A 303 -20.52 2.93 -6.91
N ASN A 304 -19.59 2.94 -5.94
CA ASN A 304 -19.93 3.02 -4.52
C ASN A 304 -20.39 4.41 -4.09
N VAL A 305 -20.04 5.46 -4.84
CA VAL A 305 -20.34 6.84 -4.46
C VAL A 305 -21.78 7.18 -4.83
N ASP A 306 -22.54 7.64 -3.84
CA ASP A 306 -23.93 8.11 -3.95
C ASP A 306 -24.03 9.65 -3.95
N SER A 307 -23.09 10.35 -3.29
CA SER A 307 -23.04 11.81 -3.21
C SER A 307 -21.60 12.30 -3.10
N VAL A 308 -21.32 13.53 -3.53
CA VAL A 308 -19.98 14.14 -3.49
C VAL A 308 -19.97 15.41 -2.64
N VAL A 309 -18.99 15.54 -1.75
CA VAL A 309 -18.62 16.81 -1.11
C VAL A 309 -17.33 17.36 -1.72
N PHE A 310 -17.43 18.54 -2.32
CA PHE A 310 -16.33 19.26 -2.95
C PHE A 310 -15.90 20.41 -2.03
N ASN A 311 -14.85 20.20 -1.23
CA ASN A 311 -14.40 21.14 -0.23
C ASN A 311 -13.04 21.76 -0.59
N ILE A 312 -13.05 23.04 -0.96
CA ILE A 312 -11.82 23.77 -1.32
C ILE A 312 -11.56 24.93 -0.37
N PHE A 313 -10.30 25.02 0.04
CA PHE A 313 -9.75 26.22 0.66
C PHE A 313 -8.77 26.92 -0.31
N GLY A 314 -9.25 27.98 -0.95
CA GLY A 314 -8.49 28.82 -1.88
C GLY A 314 -7.57 29.80 -1.18
N GLY A 315 -6.26 29.53 -1.18
CA GLY A 315 -5.25 30.50 -0.76
C GLY A 315 -4.92 31.47 -1.90
N ILE A 316 -3.92 31.07 -2.70
CA ILE A 316 -3.48 31.80 -3.91
C ILE A 316 -4.52 31.67 -5.02
N THR A 317 -5.10 30.48 -5.19
CA THR A 317 -6.21 30.25 -6.12
C THR A 317 -7.47 30.90 -5.57
N ARG A 318 -8.11 31.73 -6.38
CA ARG A 318 -9.32 32.46 -5.98
C ARG A 318 -10.56 31.59 -6.15
N GLY A 319 -11.49 31.67 -5.20
CA GLY A 319 -12.76 30.93 -5.22
C GLY A 319 -13.59 31.17 -6.48
N ASP A 320 -13.55 32.37 -7.05
CA ASP A 320 -14.25 32.67 -8.31
C ASP A 320 -13.65 31.96 -9.54
N GLU A 321 -12.35 31.66 -9.54
CA GLU A 321 -11.74 30.83 -10.60
C GLU A 321 -12.12 29.36 -10.42
N VAL A 322 -12.11 28.87 -9.17
CA VAL A 322 -12.51 27.49 -8.84
C VAL A 322 -13.98 27.25 -9.23
N ALA A 323 -14.87 28.17 -8.89
CA ALA A 323 -16.29 28.08 -9.20
C ALA A 323 -16.55 28.00 -10.72
N ARG A 324 -15.86 28.81 -11.53
CA ARG A 324 -15.94 28.72 -12.99
C ARG A 324 -15.47 27.37 -13.51
N GLY A 325 -14.38 26.84 -12.95
CA GLY A 325 -13.87 25.52 -13.30
C GLY A 325 -14.82 24.38 -12.93
N ILE A 326 -15.52 24.48 -11.80
CA ILE A 326 -16.56 23.53 -11.38
C ILE A 326 -17.73 23.57 -12.37
N ASN A 327 -18.26 24.75 -12.70
CA ASN A 327 -19.35 24.86 -13.67
C ASN A 327 -18.95 24.31 -15.04
N GLU A 328 -17.78 24.69 -15.56
CA GLU A 328 -17.26 24.21 -16.86
C GLU A 328 -17.06 22.69 -16.87
N ALA A 329 -16.67 22.10 -15.74
CA ALA A 329 -16.55 20.65 -15.62
C ALA A 329 -17.92 19.97 -15.62
N LEU A 330 -18.88 20.48 -14.85
CA LEU A 330 -20.21 19.89 -14.72
C LEU A 330 -21.06 20.06 -15.99
N GLU A 331 -20.88 21.15 -16.75
CA GLU A 331 -21.55 21.37 -18.04
C GLU A 331 -21.14 20.36 -19.13
N GLN A 332 -20.06 19.60 -18.92
CA GLN A 332 -19.66 18.52 -19.84
C GLN A 332 -20.48 17.25 -19.68
N PHE A 333 -21.23 17.12 -18.58
CA PHE A 333 -22.12 16.00 -18.31
C PHE A 333 -23.53 16.34 -18.80
N ASP A 334 -24.14 15.44 -19.59
CA ASP A 334 -25.53 15.60 -20.05
C ASP A 334 -26.52 15.61 -18.86
N GLU A 335 -26.23 14.82 -17.83
CA GLU A 335 -26.92 14.76 -16.54
C GLU A 335 -25.88 14.52 -15.45
N ILE A 336 -25.97 15.26 -14.34
CA ILE A 336 -25.04 15.08 -13.22
C ILE A 336 -25.37 13.75 -12.53
N PRO A 337 -24.46 12.76 -12.53
CA PRO A 337 -24.79 11.40 -12.11
C PRO A 337 -25.03 11.28 -10.60
N LYS A 338 -24.47 12.21 -9.80
CA LYS A 338 -24.48 12.15 -8.34
C LYS A 338 -24.61 13.56 -7.76
N PRO A 339 -25.43 13.79 -6.72
CA PRO A 339 -25.54 15.10 -6.07
C PRO A 339 -24.19 15.61 -5.56
N VAL A 340 -23.83 16.85 -5.94
CA VAL A 340 -22.57 17.49 -5.56
C VAL A 340 -22.85 18.67 -4.62
N VAL A 341 -22.26 18.63 -3.43
CA VAL A 341 -22.28 19.74 -2.47
C VAL A 341 -20.93 20.44 -2.47
N VAL A 342 -20.91 21.72 -2.78
CA VAL A 342 -19.69 22.51 -2.88
C VAL A 342 -19.55 23.45 -1.70
N ARG A 343 -18.35 23.48 -1.13
CA ARG A 343 -17.93 24.50 -0.17
C ARG A 343 -16.64 25.15 -0.63
N LEU A 344 -16.68 26.48 -0.78
CA LEU A 344 -15.52 27.31 -1.09
C LEU A 344 -15.14 28.16 0.12
N ALA A 345 -13.85 28.29 0.41
CA ALA A 345 -13.32 29.25 1.37
C ALA A 345 -12.04 29.90 0.88
N GLY A 346 -11.66 31.02 1.50
CA GLY A 346 -10.40 31.72 1.23
C GLY A 346 -10.56 32.95 0.34
N THR A 347 -9.69 33.18 -0.64
CA THR A 347 -9.74 34.43 -1.45
C THR A 347 -10.95 34.42 -2.40
N ASN A 348 -11.77 35.48 -2.40
CA ASN A 348 -12.97 35.64 -3.26
C ASN A 348 -13.99 34.47 -3.19
N TRP A 349 -14.06 33.76 -2.07
CA TRP A 349 -14.99 32.64 -1.92
C TRP A 349 -16.46 33.07 -1.97
N GLU A 350 -16.82 34.24 -1.43
CA GLU A 350 -18.19 34.77 -1.50
C GLU A 350 -18.66 34.97 -2.95
N GLU A 351 -17.83 35.63 -3.77
CA GLU A 351 -18.07 35.79 -5.20
C GLU A 351 -18.08 34.43 -5.93
N GLY A 352 -17.21 33.50 -5.53
CA GLY A 352 -17.18 32.15 -6.09
C GLY A 352 -18.48 31.38 -5.84
N MET A 353 -19.05 31.47 -4.63
CA MET A 353 -20.34 30.85 -4.35
C MET A 353 -21.47 31.42 -5.21
N GLU A 354 -21.47 32.73 -5.49
CA GLU A 354 -22.46 33.36 -6.38
C GLU A 354 -22.30 32.95 -7.85
N ILE A 355 -21.12 32.45 -8.25
CA ILE A 355 -20.83 31.99 -9.62
C ILE A 355 -21.32 30.55 -9.84
N LEU A 356 -21.35 29.72 -8.80
CA LEU A 356 -21.72 28.31 -8.91
C LEU A 356 -23.15 28.18 -9.46
N ASN A 357 -23.34 27.24 -10.39
CA ASN A 357 -24.66 26.97 -10.95
C ASN A 357 -25.46 26.10 -9.96
N GLU A 358 -26.36 26.73 -9.20
CA GLU A 358 -27.22 26.06 -8.21
C GLU A 358 -28.22 25.05 -8.84
N ASP A 359 -28.39 25.03 -10.16
CA ASP A 359 -29.14 23.97 -10.84
C ASP A 359 -28.32 22.66 -10.96
N LEU A 360 -27.00 22.73 -10.80
CA LEU A 360 -26.06 21.59 -10.93
C LEU A 360 -25.43 21.17 -9.60
N VAL A 361 -25.32 22.08 -8.63
CA VAL A 361 -24.69 21.83 -7.33
C VAL A 361 -25.46 22.47 -6.19
N GLU A 362 -25.33 21.90 -5.00
CA GLU A 362 -25.73 22.55 -3.76
C GLU A 362 -24.52 23.30 -3.18
N VAL A 363 -24.74 24.47 -2.57
CA VAL A 363 -23.66 25.34 -2.09
C VAL A 363 -23.84 25.64 -0.61
N GLU A 364 -22.81 25.33 0.18
CA GLU A 364 -22.83 25.55 1.62
C GLU A 364 -21.65 26.41 2.08
N LYS A 365 -21.90 27.22 3.12
CA LYS A 365 -20.92 28.20 3.63
C LYS A 365 -19.92 27.59 4.58
N THR A 366 -20.38 26.69 5.44
CA THR A 366 -19.53 26.02 6.42
C THR A 366 -19.20 24.61 5.94
N LEU A 367 -18.08 24.08 6.43
CA LEU A 367 -17.70 22.71 6.08
C LEU A 367 -18.70 21.72 6.69
N GLU A 368 -19.16 22.01 7.90
CA GLU A 368 -20.15 21.22 8.62
C GLU A 368 -21.47 21.10 7.85
N ASP A 369 -21.99 22.22 7.33
CA ASP A 369 -23.23 22.22 6.56
C ASP A 369 -23.05 21.45 5.24
N ALA A 370 -21.95 21.67 4.52
CA ALA A 370 -21.64 20.94 3.28
C ALA A 370 -21.58 19.42 3.49
N VAL A 371 -20.89 18.99 4.55
CA VAL A 371 -20.76 17.57 4.87
C VAL A 371 -22.10 16.98 5.29
N GLN A 372 -22.87 17.66 6.15
CA GLN A 372 -24.19 17.17 6.56
C GLN A 372 -25.13 17.01 5.36
N GLN A 373 -25.09 17.95 4.42
CA GLN A 373 -25.90 17.90 3.20
C GLN A 373 -25.48 16.74 2.30
N ALA A 374 -24.17 16.52 2.07
CA ALA A 374 -23.70 15.39 1.27
C ALA A 374 -24.06 14.03 1.92
N VAL A 375 -23.99 13.94 3.25
CA VAL A 375 -24.42 12.76 4.00
C VAL A 375 -25.93 12.54 3.89
N ALA A 376 -26.73 13.61 3.88
CA ALA A 376 -28.17 13.51 3.67
C ALA A 376 -28.48 12.99 2.26
N ASN A 377 -27.85 13.56 1.24
CA ASN A 377 -28.00 13.17 -0.16
C ASN A 377 -27.66 11.69 -0.38
N ALA A 378 -26.54 11.20 0.17
CA ALA A 378 -26.18 9.79 0.06
C ALA A 378 -27.23 8.86 0.70
N LYS A 379 -27.85 9.27 1.82
CA LYS A 379 -28.91 8.48 2.48
C LYS A 379 -30.22 8.46 1.70
N GLU A 380 -30.51 9.49 0.91
CA GLU A 380 -31.68 9.55 0.04
C GLU A 380 -31.52 8.60 -1.15
N VAL A 381 -30.35 8.63 -1.82
CA VAL A 381 -30.02 7.74 -2.93
C VAL A 381 -30.06 6.26 -2.50
N SER A 382 -29.51 5.92 -1.33
CA SER A 382 -29.55 4.54 -0.81
C SER A 382 -30.98 4.01 -0.47
N GLN A 383 -31.99 4.88 -0.44
CA GLN A 383 -33.39 4.50 -0.14
C GLN A 383 -34.26 4.31 -1.39
N GLU A 384 -33.79 4.75 -2.56
CA GLU A 384 -34.42 4.52 -3.86
C GLU A 384 -33.96 3.19 -4.48
#